data_AF-D3DJ04-F1
#
_entry.id   AF-D3DJ04-F1
#
_cell.length_a   1.000
_cell.length_b   1.000
_cell.length_c   1.000
_cell.angle_alpha   90.00
_cell.angle_beta   90.00
_cell.angle_gamma   90.00
#
_symmetry.space_group_name_H-M   'P 1'
#
loop_
_entity.id
_entity.type
_entity.pdbx_description
1 polymer ?
#
loop_
_entity_poly.entity_id
_entity_poly.type
_entity_poly.pdbx_seq_one_letter_code
_entity_poly.pdbx_strand_id
1 'polypeptide(L)'
;MILHPLFAYTTILLSLIVFVLYALSLTLLKNSQAFRYALVMHGFLILVSLIAVLAGFSVSNVPLVQSKAPGVWLFPHKWNGIFLFVYTLLSFLLFWFKGADVGRKGIYVSVLGILIVMFQLFTGWMIRLVFFS
;
A
#
# COMPACT_ATOMS: atom_id res chain seq x y z
N MET A 1 5.40 19.60 -1.21
CA MET A 1 4.24 19.35 -0.31
C MET A 1 3.05 18.71 -1.02
N ILE A 2 2.69 19.09 -2.26
CA ILE A 2 1.49 18.57 -2.96
C ILE A 2 1.64 17.11 -3.47
N LEU A 3 2.84 16.73 -3.90
CA LEU A 3 3.10 15.42 -4.50
C LEU A 3 2.91 14.26 -3.51
N HIS A 4 3.26 14.44 -2.24
CA HIS A 4 3.17 13.35 -1.26
C HIS A 4 1.72 12.90 -1.00
N PRO A 5 0.75 13.79 -0.69
CA PRO A 5 -0.66 13.42 -0.61
C PRO A 5 -1.16 12.73 -1.88
N LEU A 6 -0.84 13.27 -3.07
CA LEU A 6 -1.26 12.71 -4.34
C LEU A 6 -0.84 11.24 -4.48
N PHE A 7 0.46 10.95 -4.28
CA PHE A 7 0.97 9.59 -4.43
C PHE A 7 0.62 8.68 -3.26
N ALA A 8 0.50 9.20 -2.03
CA ALA A 8 0.08 8.41 -0.87
C ALA A 8 -1.36 7.92 -1.01
N TYR A 9 -2.31 8.81 -1.31
CA TYR A 9 -3.71 8.42 -1.49
C TYR A 9 -3.90 7.51 -2.72
N THR A 10 -3.20 7.80 -3.82
CA THR A 10 -3.23 6.93 -5.01
C THR A 10 -2.70 5.54 -4.68
N THR A 11 -1.59 5.45 -3.92
CA THR A 11 -1.03 4.15 -3.46
C THR A 11 -2.04 3.38 -2.62
N ILE A 12 -2.69 4.03 -1.65
CA ILE A 12 -3.68 3.39 -0.77
C ILE A 12 -4.87 2.88 -1.57
N LEU A 13 -5.45 3.71 -2.45
CA LEU A 13 -6.61 3.32 -3.25
C LEU A 13 -6.27 2.17 -4.20
N LEU A 14 -5.14 2.28 -4.90
CA LEU A 14 -4.71 1.28 -5.86
C LEU A 14 -4.35 -0.05 -5.17
N SER A 15 -3.71 0.00 -4.00
CA SER A 15 -3.41 -1.22 -3.24
C SER A 15 -4.67 -1.93 -2.75
N LEU A 16 -5.71 -1.19 -2.32
CA LEU A 16 -7.01 -1.80 -2.03
C LEU A 16 -7.60 -2.49 -3.26
N ILE A 17 -7.62 -1.81 -4.40
CA ILE A 17 -8.13 -2.39 -5.66
C ILE A 17 -7.38 -3.68 -6.00
N VAL A 18 -6.05 -3.65 -5.98
CA VAL A 18 -5.20 -4.80 -6.31
C VAL A 18 -5.43 -5.98 -5.37
N PHE A 19 -5.36 -5.77 -4.05
CA PHE A 19 -5.48 -6.86 -3.10
C PHE A 19 -6.92 -7.40 -3.00
N VAL A 20 -7.94 -6.56 -3.14
CA VAL A 20 -9.34 -6.99 -3.25
C VAL A 20 -9.54 -7.82 -4.51
N LEU A 21 -9.02 -7.37 -5.66
CA LEU A 21 -9.14 -8.13 -6.91
C LEU A 21 -8.46 -9.50 -6.81
N TYR A 22 -7.26 -9.60 -6.22
CA TYR A 22 -6.65 -10.90 -5.97
C TYR A 22 -7.52 -11.77 -5.07
N ALA A 23 -7.99 -11.23 -3.93
CA ALA A 23 -8.85 -11.98 -3.01
C ALA A 23 -10.11 -12.49 -3.71
N LEU A 24 -10.81 -11.63 -4.45
CA LEU A 24 -12.02 -11.99 -5.21
C LEU A 24 -11.72 -13.01 -6.30
N SER A 25 -10.63 -12.82 -7.06
CA SER A 25 -10.22 -13.74 -8.14
C SER A 25 -9.93 -15.15 -7.62
N LEU A 26 -9.39 -15.28 -6.41
CA LEU A 26 -9.01 -16.56 -5.80
C LEU A 26 -10.13 -17.20 -4.98
N THR A 27 -11.20 -16.46 -4.64
CA THR A 27 -12.29 -16.94 -3.77
C THR A 27 -13.63 -17.06 -4.50
N LEU A 28 -14.24 -15.92 -4.81
CA LEU A 28 -15.61 -15.81 -5.31
C LEU A 28 -15.67 -15.95 -6.83
N LEU A 29 -14.85 -15.19 -7.55
CA LEU A 29 -14.89 -15.16 -9.01
C LEU A 29 -14.25 -16.39 -9.63
N LYS A 30 -13.20 -16.92 -9.00
CA LYS A 30 -12.40 -18.07 -9.49
C LYS A 30 -12.01 -17.93 -10.97
N ASN A 31 -11.71 -16.70 -11.41
CA ASN A 31 -11.48 -16.35 -12.81
C ASN A 31 -10.06 -15.81 -13.02
N SER A 32 -9.36 -16.39 -13.99
CA SER A 32 -8.00 -16.03 -14.39
C SER A 32 -7.87 -14.63 -14.98
N GLN A 33 -8.92 -14.06 -15.58
CA GLN A 33 -8.91 -12.70 -16.11
C GLN A 33 -8.81 -11.66 -14.99
N ALA A 34 -9.60 -11.82 -13.92
CA ALA A 34 -9.54 -10.93 -12.75
C ALA A 34 -8.15 -10.99 -12.09
N PHE A 35 -7.55 -12.17 -12.01
CA PHE A 35 -6.19 -12.35 -11.50
C PHE A 35 -5.15 -11.62 -12.37
N ARG A 36 -5.24 -11.75 -13.71
CA ARG A 36 -4.33 -11.07 -14.65
C ARG A 36 -4.47 -9.54 -14.56
N TYR A 37 -5.71 -9.04 -14.45
CA TYR A 37 -5.96 -7.62 -14.26
C TYR A 37 -5.36 -7.12 -12.94
N ALA A 38 -5.54 -7.86 -11.85
CA ALA A 38 -4.89 -7.57 -10.57
C ALA A 38 -3.37 -7.52 -10.71
N LEU A 39 -2.77 -8.47 -11.43
CA LEU A 39 -1.32 -8.54 -11.66
C LEU A 39 -0.76 -7.36 -12.44
N VAL A 40 -1.45 -6.90 -13.49
CA VAL A 40 -1.05 -5.70 -14.24
C VAL A 40 -1.12 -4.46 -13.34
N MET A 41 -2.23 -4.30 -12.61
CA MET A 41 -2.40 -3.18 -11.67
C MET A 41 -1.40 -3.23 -10.52
N HIS A 42 -0.98 -4.43 -10.10
CA HIS A 42 0.04 -4.63 -9.08
C HIS A 42 1.42 -4.16 -9.55
N GLY A 43 1.77 -4.39 -10.83
CA GLY A 43 2.97 -3.81 -11.43
C GLY A 43 2.96 -2.28 -11.38
N PHE A 44 1.82 -1.65 -11.72
CA PHE A 44 1.67 -0.20 -11.60
C PHE A 44 1.72 0.30 -10.15
N LEU A 45 1.15 -0.46 -9.22
CA LEU A 45 1.20 -0.18 -7.78
C LEU A 45 2.63 -0.11 -7.25
N ILE A 46 3.54 -0.96 -7.72
CA ILE A 46 4.96 -0.90 -7.34
C ILE A 46 5.57 0.46 -7.69
N LEU A 47 5.31 0.96 -8.90
CA LEU A 47 5.85 2.25 -9.34
C LEU A 47 5.30 3.40 -8.50
N VAL A 48 3.98 3.43 -8.30
CA VAL A 48 3.32 4.50 -7.54
C VAL A 48 3.72 4.47 -6.05
N SER A 49 3.83 3.27 -5.46
CA SER A 49 4.27 3.11 -4.06
C SER A 49 5.73 3.52 -3.86
N LEU A 50 6.63 3.24 -4.80
CA LEU A 50 8.01 3.74 -4.78
C LEU A 50 8.02 5.28 -4.75
N ILE A 51 7.26 5.93 -5.65
CA ILE A 51 7.17 7.39 -5.69
C ILE A 51 6.59 7.94 -4.38
N ALA A 52 5.57 7.28 -3.80
CA ALA A 52 4.98 7.68 -2.53
C ALA A 52 5.99 7.63 -1.38
N VAL A 53 6.84 6.59 -1.31
CA VAL A 53 7.92 6.47 -0.32
C VAL A 53 8.95 7.59 -0.49
N LEU A 54 9.43 7.82 -1.73
CA LEU A 54 10.40 8.89 -2.01
C LEU A 54 9.84 10.28 -1.66
N ALA A 55 8.59 10.56 -2.03
CA ALA A 55 7.91 11.79 -1.68
C ALA A 55 7.70 11.92 -0.16
N GLY A 56 7.45 10.82 0.55
CA GLY A 56 7.34 10.78 2.00
C GLY A 56 8.65 11.14 2.71
N PHE A 57 9.79 10.64 2.22
CA PHE A 57 11.10 11.06 2.73
C PHE A 57 11.34 12.55 2.54
N SER A 58 11.00 13.11 1.37
CA SER A 58 11.12 14.56 1.13
C SER A 58 10.27 15.38 2.10
N VAL A 59 9.00 15.01 2.32
CA VAL A 59 8.11 15.74 3.25
C VAL A 59 8.58 15.67 4.69
N SER A 60 9.23 14.59 5.08
CA SER A 60 9.73 14.45 6.45
C SER A 60 10.91 15.32 6.83
N ASN A 61 11.54 15.96 5.85
CA ASN A 61 12.59 16.95 6.06
C ASN A 61 12.03 18.37 6.20
N VAL A 62 10.72 18.56 6.07
CA VAL A 62 10.08 19.88 6.22
C VAL A 62 10.05 20.25 7.72
N PRO A 63 10.58 21.42 8.12
CA PRO A 63 10.66 21.82 9.54
C PRO A 63 9.31 21.80 10.26
N LEU A 64 8.24 22.23 9.59
CA LEU A 64 6.87 22.17 10.12
C LEU A 64 6.41 20.75 10.44
N VAL A 65 6.78 19.77 9.61
CA VAL A 65 6.42 18.37 9.82
C VAL A 65 7.20 17.80 11.01
N GLN A 66 8.47 18.16 11.14
CA GLN A 66 9.32 17.75 12.26
C GLN A 66 8.87 18.37 13.59
N SER A 67 8.40 19.61 13.58
CA SER A 67 7.92 20.28 14.80
C SER A 67 6.53 19.79 15.25
N LYS A 68 5.72 19.28 14.31
CA LYS A 68 4.33 18.90 14.57
C LYS A 68 4.12 17.43 14.88
N ALA A 69 4.99 16.52 14.45
CA ALA A 69 4.82 15.10 14.70
C ALA A 69 5.91 14.58 15.67
N PRO A 70 5.55 14.31 16.95
CA PRO A 70 6.44 13.68 17.91
C PRO A 70 7.00 12.37 17.34
N GLY A 71 8.23 12.00 17.73
CA GLY A 71 8.93 10.83 17.19
C GLY A 71 8.09 9.53 17.17
N VAL A 72 7.20 9.36 18.15
CA VAL A 72 6.29 8.19 18.27
C VAL A 72 5.27 8.09 17.12
N TRP A 73 4.94 9.20 16.45
CA TRP A 73 3.96 9.23 15.34
C TRP A 73 4.64 9.36 13.98
N LEU A 74 5.76 10.07 13.89
CA LEU A 74 6.53 10.22 12.65
C LEU A 74 7.25 8.91 12.26
N PHE A 75 7.66 8.12 13.26
CA PHE A 75 8.32 6.84 13.05
C PHE A 75 7.36 5.82 12.41
N PRO A 76 6.21 5.44 13.02
CA PRO A 76 5.29 4.45 12.42
C PRO A 76 4.84 4.84 11.01
N HIS A 77 4.49 6.10 10.75
CA HIS A 77 3.97 6.47 9.44
C HIS A 77 4.99 6.35 8.30
N LYS A 78 6.26 6.71 8.55
CA LYS A 78 7.35 6.47 7.59
C LYS A 78 7.57 4.99 7.35
N TRP A 79 7.69 4.21 8.43
CA TRP A 79 7.99 2.78 8.33
C TRP A 79 6.83 1.99 7.72
N ASN A 80 5.59 2.39 7.97
CA ASN A 80 4.41 1.76 7.38
C ASN A 80 4.37 1.94 5.86
N GLY A 81 4.74 3.12 5.35
CA GLY A 81 4.83 3.35 3.90
C GLY A 81 5.89 2.46 3.24
N ILE A 82 7.07 2.35 3.85
CA ILE A 82 8.14 1.45 3.38
C ILE A 82 7.70 -0.01 3.49
N PHE A 83 7.07 -0.38 4.59
CA PHE A 83 6.58 -1.74 4.82
C PHE A 83 5.54 -2.14 3.77
N LEU A 84 4.58 -1.27 3.47
CA LEU A 84 3.60 -1.49 2.40
C LEU A 84 4.28 -1.66 1.04
N PHE A 85 5.32 -0.86 0.75
CA PHE A 85 6.10 -1.00 -0.49
C PHE A 85 6.80 -2.37 -0.57
N VAL A 86 7.53 -2.76 0.48
CA VAL A 86 8.20 -4.08 0.54
C VAL A 86 7.18 -5.21 0.41
N TYR A 87 6.05 -5.10 1.11
CA TYR A 87 4.98 -6.08 1.03
C TYR A 87 4.40 -6.20 -0.39
N THR A 88 4.20 -5.06 -1.06
CA THR A 88 3.78 -4.99 -2.46
C THR A 88 4.78 -5.71 -3.37
N LEU A 89 6.08 -5.46 -3.23
CA LEU A 89 7.11 -6.15 -4.01
C LEU A 89 7.09 -7.67 -3.80
N LEU A 90 7.10 -8.13 -2.54
CA LEU A 90 7.16 -9.55 -2.21
C LEU A 90 5.90 -10.28 -2.67
N SER A 91 4.73 -9.69 -2.46
CA SER A 91 3.47 -10.26 -2.91
C SER A 91 3.36 -10.27 -4.43
N PHE A 92 3.85 -9.24 -5.14
CA PHE A 92 3.94 -9.25 -6.60
C PHE A 92 4.78 -10.41 -7.10
N LEU A 93 5.98 -10.63 -6.54
CA LEU A 93 6.83 -11.76 -6.92
C LEU A 93 6.11 -13.10 -6.71
N LEU A 94 5.43 -13.27 -5.57
CA LEU A 94 4.64 -14.47 -5.31
C LEU A 94 3.56 -14.69 -6.39
N PHE A 95 2.74 -13.68 -6.66
CA PHE A 95 1.63 -13.78 -7.61
C PHE A 95 2.10 -13.87 -9.07
N TRP A 96 3.22 -13.25 -9.41
CA TRP A 96 3.83 -13.31 -10.73
C TRP A 96 4.30 -14.73 -11.06
N PHE A 97 5.02 -15.36 -10.14
CA PHE A 97 5.58 -16.71 -10.37
C PHE A 97 4.58 -17.84 -10.13
N LYS A 98 3.66 -17.71 -9.16
CA LYS A 98 2.69 -18.77 -8.83
C LYS A 98 1.35 -18.62 -9.54
N GLY A 99 1.03 -17.43 -10.07
CA GLY A 99 -0.23 -17.20 -10.76
C GLY A 99 -1.46 -17.55 -9.91
N ALA A 100 -2.51 -18.01 -10.59
CA ALA A 100 -3.75 -18.46 -9.94
C ALA A 100 -3.57 -19.75 -9.12
N ASP A 101 -2.50 -20.52 -9.37
CA ASP A 101 -2.22 -21.79 -8.68
C ASP A 101 -1.66 -21.59 -7.26
N VAL A 102 -1.44 -20.35 -6.84
CA VAL A 102 -1.02 -20.00 -5.48
C VAL A 102 -2.02 -20.49 -4.40
N GLY A 103 -3.28 -20.70 -4.80
CA GLY A 103 -4.34 -21.26 -3.96
C GLY A 103 -4.59 -20.46 -2.68
N ARG A 104 -4.80 -21.18 -1.56
CA ARG A 104 -5.14 -20.56 -0.25
C ARG A 104 -4.07 -19.60 0.26
N LYS A 105 -2.79 -19.84 -0.04
CA LYS A 105 -1.70 -18.94 0.36
C LYS A 105 -1.87 -17.55 -0.26
N GLY A 106 -2.30 -17.48 -1.51
CA GLY A 106 -2.59 -16.22 -2.18
C GLY A 106 -3.72 -15.45 -1.50
N ILE A 107 -4.78 -16.14 -1.06
CA ILE A 107 -5.88 -15.51 -0.32
C ILE A 107 -5.37 -14.86 0.96
N TYR A 108 -4.57 -15.57 1.76
CA TYR A 108 -4.00 -15.02 3.00
C TYR A 108 -3.12 -13.81 2.74
N VAL A 109 -2.30 -13.85 1.67
CA VAL A 109 -1.47 -12.71 1.25
C VAL A 109 -2.34 -11.53 0.79
N SER A 110 -3.42 -11.76 0.05
CA SER A 110 -4.33 -10.69 -0.35
C SER A 110 -5.03 -10.05 0.84
N VAL A 111 -5.57 -10.86 1.76
CA VAL A 111 -6.26 -10.37 2.96
C VAL A 111 -5.30 -9.61 3.87
N LEU A 112 -4.10 -10.14 4.11
CA LEU A 112 -3.08 -9.43 4.86
C LEU A 112 -2.70 -8.09 4.20
N GLY A 113 -2.60 -8.06 2.86
CA GLY A 113 -2.40 -6.82 2.12
C GLY A 113 -3.48 -5.78 2.40
N ILE A 114 -4.75 -6.18 2.38
CA ILE A 114 -5.88 -5.30 2.72
C ILE A 114 -5.73 -4.75 4.14
N LEU A 115 -5.41 -5.60 5.12
CA LEU A 115 -5.22 -5.18 6.51
C LEU A 115 -4.08 -4.16 6.67
N ILE A 116 -2.96 -4.38 5.99
CA ILE A 116 -1.80 -3.46 6.00
C ILE A 116 -2.20 -2.11 5.42
N VAL A 117 -2.92 -2.10 4.29
CA VAL A 117 -3.37 -0.87 3.65
C VAL A 117 -4.37 -0.12 4.54
N MET A 118 -5.29 -0.83 5.19
CA MET A 118 -6.22 -0.24 6.17
C MET A 118 -5.46 0.39 7.34
N PHE A 119 -4.47 -0.30 7.89
CA PHE A 119 -3.62 0.23 8.96
C PHE A 119 -2.88 1.51 8.51
N GLN A 120 -2.34 1.52 7.28
CA GLN A 120 -1.69 2.71 6.71
C GLN A 120 -2.68 3.88 6.54
N LEU A 121 -3.91 3.60 6.08
CA LEU A 121 -4.95 4.61 5.93
C LEU A 121 -5.31 5.24 7.29
N PHE A 122 -5.56 4.43 8.32
CA PHE A 122 -5.92 4.93 9.64
C PHE A 122 -4.78 5.74 10.27
N THR A 123 -3.54 5.23 10.23
CA THR A 123 -2.40 5.95 10.80
C THR A 123 -2.12 7.26 10.08
N GLY A 124 -2.21 7.29 8.74
CA GLY A 124 -2.09 8.54 7.97
C GLY A 124 -3.21 9.54 8.28
N TRP A 125 -4.45 9.06 8.41
CA TRP A 125 -5.58 9.93 8.74
C TRP A 125 -5.50 10.49 10.16
N MET A 126 -5.11 9.69 11.15
CA MET A 126 -4.89 10.15 12.53
C MET A 126 -3.83 11.25 12.61
N ILE A 127 -2.71 11.11 11.89
CA ILE A 127 -1.68 12.15 11.86
C ILE A 127 -2.24 13.46 11.31
N ARG A 128 -3.04 13.38 10.23
CA ARG A 128 -3.68 14.57 9.65
C ARG A 128 -4.62 15.24 10.65
N LEU A 129 -5.46 14.48 11.34
CA LEU A 129 -6.43 15.00 12.30
C LEU A 129 -5.80 15.55 13.59
N VAL A 130 -4.72 14.94 14.08
CA VAL A 130 -4.14 15.33 15.38
C VAL A 130 -3.15 16.49 15.23
N PHE A 131 -2.44 16.56 14.10
CA PHE A 131 -1.31 17.49 13.94
C PHE A 131 -1.51 18.56 12.87
N PHE A 132 -2.38 18.33 11.88
CA PHE A 132 -2.53 19.20 10.70
C PHE A 132 -3.97 19.64 10.45
N SER A 133 -4.87 19.47 11.42
CA SER A 133 -6.22 20.06 11.45
C SER A 133 -6.21 21.49 11.96
#